data_AF-A0A128FJ18-F1
#
_entry.id   AF-A0A128FJ18-F1
#
_cell.length_a   1.000
_cell.length_b   1.000
_cell.length_c   1.000
_cell.angle_alpha   90.00
_cell.angle_beta   90.00
_cell.angle_gamma   90.00
#
_symmetry.space_group_name_H-M   'P 1'
#
loop_
_entity.id
_entity.type
_entity.pdbx_description
1 polymer ?
#
loop_
_entity_poly.entity_id
_entity_poly.type
_entity_poly.pdbx_seq_one_letter_code
_entity_poly.pdbx_strand_id
1 'polypeptide(L)'
;MTVNKANSVTETDVKVGVLTGTLVEPESSQYGKTVYLIIAGTGPTDRDGNQQSITTDTYKKLAQALSQLNIASYRYDKRRVGESKVDGLKEEK
;
A
#
# COMPACT_ATOMS: atom_id res chain seq x y z
N MET A 1 31.14 -26.64 -20.58
CA MET A 1 31.73 -25.47 -19.87
C MET A 1 30.70 -24.36 -19.90
N THR A 2 30.27 -23.66 -18.85
CA THR A 2 30.28 -23.82 -17.40
C THR A 2 29.14 -22.90 -16.93
N VAL A 3 28.45 -23.31 -15.88
CA VAL A 3 27.31 -22.66 -15.23
C VAL A 3 27.62 -21.19 -14.86
N ASN A 4 26.74 -20.25 -15.20
CA ASN A 4 26.70 -18.93 -14.56
C ASN A 4 25.39 -18.78 -13.77
N LYS A 5 25.39 -19.36 -12.57
CA LYS A 5 24.37 -19.12 -11.55
C LYS A 5 25.01 -18.28 -10.44
N ALA A 6 24.59 -17.02 -10.34
CA ALA A 6 24.33 -16.35 -9.08
C ALA A 6 23.71 -14.95 -9.34
N ASN A 7 22.38 -14.87 -9.40
CA ASN A 7 21.72 -13.66 -8.92
C ASN A 7 21.93 -13.63 -7.41
N SER A 8 22.94 -12.90 -6.95
CA SER A 8 23.14 -12.65 -5.53
C SER A 8 22.36 -11.38 -5.15
N VAL A 9 21.16 -11.60 -4.59
CA VAL A 9 20.36 -10.55 -3.94
C VAL A 9 20.19 -10.94 -2.49
N THR A 10 20.64 -10.06 -1.60
CA THR A 10 20.35 -10.10 -0.18
C THR A 10 20.55 -8.70 0.38
N GLU A 11 19.50 -8.13 0.96
CA GLU A 11 19.66 -7.14 2.02
C GLU A 11 18.41 -7.12 2.91
N THR A 12 18.64 -6.87 4.19
CA THR A 12 17.63 -6.85 5.25
C THR A 12 18.20 -6.01 6.39
N ASP A 13 17.56 -4.89 6.68
CA ASP A 13 17.29 -4.49 8.05
C ASP A 13 15.93 -3.80 8.08
N VAL A 14 15.06 -4.25 8.98
CA VAL A 14 13.64 -3.87 8.98
C VAL A 14 13.22 -3.48 10.40
N LYS A 15 12.76 -2.24 10.59
CA LYS A 15 11.87 -1.91 11.71
C LYS A 15 10.58 -1.33 11.16
N VAL A 16 9.49 -2.06 11.41
CA VAL A 16 8.14 -1.69 11.00
C VAL A 16 7.40 -1.22 12.25
N GLY A 17 7.05 0.06 12.29
CA GLY A 17 6.08 0.57 13.26
C GLY A 17 4.66 0.18 12.85
N VAL A 18 3.66 0.60 13.63
CA VAL A 18 2.27 0.40 13.23
C VAL A 18 1.94 1.34 12.06
N LEU A 19 1.69 0.77 10.89
CA LEU A 19 1.05 1.44 9.77
C LEU A 19 -0.32 0.82 9.57
N THR A 20 -1.32 1.68 9.46
CA THR A 20 -2.69 1.24 9.27
C THR A 20 -2.98 1.19 7.77
N GLY A 21 -3.54 0.08 7.31
CA GLY A 21 -3.83 -0.16 5.91
C GLY A 21 -5.00 -1.10 5.68
N THR A 22 -5.31 -1.35 4.42
CA THR A 22 -6.47 -2.14 4.00
C THR A 22 -6.05 -3.05 2.86
N LEU A 23 -6.23 -4.36 3.09
CA LEU A 23 -6.14 -5.38 2.05
C LEU A 23 -7.51 -5.52 1.38
N VAL A 24 -7.52 -5.56 0.05
CA VAL A 24 -8.71 -5.89 -0.74
C VAL A 24 -8.41 -7.19 -1.48
N GLU A 25 -9.23 -8.18 -1.20
CA GLU A 25 -9.12 -9.53 -1.73
C GLU A 25 -10.30 -9.79 -2.69
N PRO A 26 -10.03 -10.39 -3.87
CA PRO A 26 -11.08 -10.96 -4.70
C PRO A 26 -11.93 -11.99 -3.95
N GLU A 27 -13.22 -12.05 -4.27
CA GLU A 27 -14.14 -13.05 -3.67
C GLU A 27 -13.77 -14.49 -4.07
N SER A 28 -13.15 -14.66 -5.24
CA SER A 28 -12.63 -15.96 -5.67
C SER A 28 -11.36 -16.29 -4.89
N SER A 29 -11.38 -17.40 -4.16
CA SER A 29 -10.24 -17.94 -3.41
C SER A 29 -9.04 -18.38 -4.28
N GLN A 30 -9.10 -18.16 -5.60
CA GLN A 30 -8.06 -18.51 -6.57
C GLN A 30 -7.16 -17.34 -6.97
N TYR A 31 -7.28 -16.17 -6.35
CA TYR A 31 -6.36 -15.08 -6.65
C TYR A 31 -4.94 -15.45 -6.15
N GLY A 32 -3.93 -15.18 -6.98
CA GLY A 32 -2.58 -15.69 -6.77
C GLY A 32 -1.88 -15.14 -5.51
N LYS A 33 -0.66 -15.62 -5.24
CA LYS A 33 0.21 -15.13 -4.14
C LYS A 33 0.78 -13.71 -4.37
N THR A 34 0.23 -12.96 -5.32
CA THR A 34 0.71 -11.64 -5.75
C THR A 34 -0.25 -10.58 -5.25
N VAL A 35 0.27 -9.62 -4.50
CA VAL A 35 -0.47 -8.46 -4.01
C VAL A 35 0.11 -7.21 -4.63
N TYR A 36 -0.75 -6.36 -5.18
CA TYR A 36 -0.36 -5.07 -5.73
C TYR A 36 -0.35 -4.04 -4.60
N LEU A 37 0.80 -3.41 -4.37
CA LEU A 37 0.93 -2.35 -3.38
C LEU A 37 0.58 -1.00 -4.00
N ILE A 38 -0.46 -0.34 -3.49
CA ILE A 38 -0.84 1.02 -3.86
C ILE A 38 -0.19 1.97 -2.85
N ILE A 39 0.68 2.85 -3.33
CA ILE A 39 1.37 3.86 -2.52
C ILE A 39 0.75 5.22 -2.82
N ALA A 40 0.23 5.88 -1.78
CA ALA A 40 -0.37 7.19 -1.91
C ALA A 40 0.63 8.24 -2.41
N GLY A 41 0.13 9.22 -3.15
CA GLY A 41 0.92 10.35 -3.67
C GLY A 41 1.52 11.24 -2.58
N THR A 42 2.04 12.39 -3.00
CA THR A 42 2.68 13.36 -2.10
C THR A 42 1.68 14.01 -1.14
N GLY A 43 2.23 14.58 -0.05
CA GLY A 43 1.46 15.29 0.98
C GLY A 43 0.62 14.37 1.88
N PRO A 44 -0.36 14.95 2.60
CA PRO A 44 -1.17 14.25 3.61
C PRO A 44 -2.30 13.42 2.98
N THR A 45 -2.01 12.81 1.83
CA THR A 45 -2.95 11.95 1.11
C THR A 45 -3.05 10.60 1.82
N ASP A 46 -4.24 10.25 2.30
CA ASP A 46 -4.49 8.97 2.97
C ASP A 46 -4.52 7.79 1.99
N ARG A 47 -4.65 6.58 2.54
CA ARG A 47 -4.66 5.33 1.77
C ARG A 47 -5.79 5.25 0.75
N ASP A 48 -6.89 5.98 0.95
CA ASP A 48 -8.05 5.96 0.06
C ASP A 48 -7.91 7.02 -1.05
N GLY A 49 -6.89 7.88 -0.98
CA GLY A 49 -6.62 8.94 -1.95
C GLY A 49 -7.32 10.24 -1.61
N ASN A 50 -7.60 10.46 -0.32
CA ASN A 50 -8.27 11.66 0.18
C ASN A 50 -7.29 12.58 0.88
N GLN A 51 -7.65 13.86 0.92
CA GLN A 51 -6.95 14.93 1.64
C GLN A 51 -7.98 15.73 2.44
N GLN A 52 -7.52 16.56 3.39
CA GLN A 52 -8.41 17.29 4.31
C GLN A 52 -9.52 18.11 3.62
N SER A 53 -9.28 18.63 2.41
CA SER A 53 -10.23 19.43 1.65
C SER A 53 -10.91 18.69 0.50
N ILE A 54 -10.47 17.47 0.17
CA ILE A 54 -10.87 16.77 -1.05
C ILE A 54 -11.04 15.27 -0.75
N THR A 55 -12.24 14.77 -0.95
CA THR A 55 -12.57 13.34 -0.84
C THR A 55 -12.94 12.79 -2.22
N THR A 56 -12.11 11.90 -2.76
CA THR A 56 -12.32 11.28 -4.08
C THR A 56 -12.43 9.76 -4.02
N ASP A 57 -11.88 9.15 -2.97
CA ASP A 57 -11.71 7.70 -2.82
C ASP A 57 -11.01 7.04 -4.03
N THR A 58 -10.12 7.78 -4.70
CA THR A 58 -9.53 7.33 -5.97
C THR A 58 -8.79 6.00 -5.82
N TYR A 59 -7.96 5.84 -4.78
CA TYR A 59 -7.20 4.61 -4.55
C TYR A 59 -8.08 3.47 -4.04
N LYS A 60 -9.10 3.79 -3.24
CA LYS A 60 -10.10 2.82 -2.79
C LYS A 60 -10.89 2.24 -3.96
N LYS A 61 -11.39 3.10 -4.86
CA LYS A 61 -12.12 2.69 -6.07
C LYS A 61 -11.23 1.88 -7.00
N LEU A 62 -9.96 2.26 -7.15
CA LEU A 62 -8.99 1.48 -7.91
C LEU A 62 -8.79 0.07 -7.31
N ALA A 63 -8.58 -0.02 -5.99
CA ALA A 63 -8.42 -1.31 -5.31
C ALA A 63 -9.66 -2.22 -5.48
N GLN A 64 -10.86 -1.64 -5.42
CA GLN A 64 -12.10 -2.37 -5.66
C GLN A 64 -12.22 -2.85 -7.11
N ALA A 65 -11.88 -1.99 -8.08
CA ALA A 65 -11.88 -2.37 -9.49
C ALA A 65 -10.84 -3.47 -9.80
N LEU A 66 -9.65 -3.41 -9.19
CA LEU A 66 -8.65 -4.47 -9.29
C LEU A 66 -9.16 -5.80 -8.72
N SER A 67 -9.87 -5.75 -7.60
CA SER A 67 -10.48 -6.93 -6.98
C SER A 67 -11.49 -7.60 -7.91
N GLN A 68 -12.29 -6.82 -8.64
CA GLN A 68 -13.23 -7.32 -9.66
C GLN A 68 -12.53 -7.99 -10.84
N LEU A 69 -11.27 -7.64 -11.10
CA LEU A 69 -10.39 -8.28 -12.09
C LEU A 69 -9.56 -9.42 -11.50
N ASN A 70 -9.92 -9.92 -10.32
CA ASN A 70 -9.23 -10.99 -9.60
C ASN A 70 -7.77 -10.64 -9.20
N ILE A 71 -7.51 -9.36 -8.92
CA ILE A 71 -6.21 -8.84 -8.48
C ILE A 71 -6.34 -8.34 -7.05
N ALA A 72 -5.62 -8.96 -6.11
CA ALA A 72 -5.52 -8.46 -4.74
C ALA A 72 -4.61 -7.24 -4.66
N SER A 73 -4.99 -6.30 -3.80
CA SER A 73 -4.22 -5.08 -3.59
C SER A 73 -4.21 -4.65 -2.12
N TYR A 74 -3.11 -4.05 -1.71
CA TYR A 74 -2.95 -3.46 -0.38
C TYR A 74 -2.66 -1.97 -0.50
N ARG A 75 -3.32 -1.16 0.34
CA ARG A 75 -3.09 0.27 0.47
C ARG A 75 -2.91 0.63 1.93
N TYR A 76 -2.03 1.58 2.24
CA TYR A 76 -1.72 1.94 3.62
C TYR A 76 -1.57 3.44 3.78
N ASP A 77 -1.87 3.93 4.98
CA ASP A 77 -1.56 5.30 5.35
C ASP A 77 -0.07 5.41 5.58
N LYS A 78 0.60 6.30 4.84
CA LYS A 78 2.00 6.66 5.09
C LYS A 78 2.17 7.10 6.55
N ARG A 79 3.40 7.06 7.07
CA ARG A 79 3.70 7.54 8.43
C ARG A 79 3.16 8.95 8.64
N ARG A 80 2.51 9.20 9.77
CA ARG A 80 1.89 10.48 10.17
C ARG A 80 0.66 10.90 9.37
N VAL A 81 0.16 10.06 8.46
CA VAL A 81 -1.03 10.32 7.65
C VAL A 81 -2.20 9.46 8.14
N GLY A 82 -3.44 9.92 7.93
CA GLY A 82 -4.66 9.14 8.21
C GLY A 82 -4.71 8.59 9.63
N GLU A 83 -4.79 7.28 9.75
CA GLU A 83 -4.77 6.51 11.00
C GLU A 83 -3.37 6.01 11.38
N SER A 84 -2.36 6.22 10.54
CA SER A 84 -0.94 6.00 10.85
C SER A 84 -0.30 7.21 11.56
N LYS A 85 -1.11 8.00 12.27
CA LYS A 85 -0.66 9.20 12.99
C LYS A 85 0.07 8.83 14.28
N VAL A 86 1.05 9.67 14.63
CA VAL A 86 1.69 9.67 15.93
C VAL A 86 1.26 10.94 16.63
N ASP A 87 0.74 10.83 17.85
CA ASP A 87 0.25 11.98 18.60
C ASP A 87 1.31 13.08 18.71
N GLY A 88 0.91 14.32 18.43
CA GLY A 88 1.77 15.50 18.52
C GLY A 88 2.63 15.83 17.28
N LEU A 89 2.59 15.01 16.22
CA LEU A 89 3.38 15.26 15.00
C LEU A 89 2.48 15.31 13.75
N LYS A 90 2.41 16.49 13.12
CA LYS A 90 1.72 16.68 11.84
C LYS A 90 2.74 16.67 10.70
N GLU A 91 2.31 16.22 9.52
CA GLU A 91 3.06 16.44 8.29
C GLU A 91 3.00 17.94 7.97
N GLU A 92 4.15 18.59 7.85
CA GLU A 92 4.24 20.01 7.51
C GLU A 92 4.03 20.19 6.00
N LYS A 93 3.46 21.35 5.63
CA LYS A 93 3.16 21.73 4.25
C LYS A 93 4.39 22.22 3.51
#